data_AF-A0A7W6XDC5-F1
#
_entry.id   AF-A0A7W6XDC5-F1
#
_cell.length_a   1.000
_cell.length_b   1.000
_cell.length_c   1.000
_cell.angle_alpha   90.00
_cell.angle_beta   90.00
_cell.angle_gamma   90.00
#
_symmetry.space_group_name_H-M   'P 1'
#
loop_
_entity.id
_entity.type
_entity.pdbx_description
1 polymer ?
#
loop_
_entity_poly.entity_id
_entity_poly.type
_entity_poly.pdbx_seq_one_letter_code
_entity_poly.pdbx_strand_id
1 'polypeptide(L)'
;MNDGEATGERSVIERIAKSIGLSPEKIGIVLSSPNIDANIEADLQTAQEIGVTGVPLFVIDGKVALSGAQPREVFNKALERVLLQD
;
A
#
# COMPACT_ATOMS: atom_id res chain seq x y z
N MET A 1 -8.25 -7.69 11.54
CA MET A 1 -7.06 -8.20 12.26
C MET A 1 -7.47 -9.53 12.85
N ASN A 2 -6.98 -10.65 12.32
CA ASN A 2 -7.47 -11.97 12.72
C ASN A 2 -6.75 -12.52 13.96
N ASP A 3 -5.49 -12.13 14.18
CA ASP A 3 -4.64 -12.72 15.23
C ASP A 3 -4.28 -11.73 16.36
N GLY A 4 -4.67 -10.46 16.25
CA GLY A 4 -4.50 -9.45 17.31
C GLY A 4 -3.05 -9.10 17.67
N GLU A 5 -2.07 -9.48 16.85
CA GLU A 5 -0.65 -9.27 17.13
C GLU A 5 -0.24 -7.78 17.05
N ALA A 6 0.74 -7.39 17.85
CA ALA A 6 1.26 -6.02 17.85
C ALA A 6 2.16 -5.76 16.62
N THR A 7 1.55 -5.36 15.51
CA THR A 7 2.26 -5.13 14.23
C THR A 7 3.23 -3.94 14.24
N GLY A 8 3.27 -3.15 15.32
CA GLY A 8 4.31 -2.14 15.56
C GLY A 8 5.60 -2.70 16.18
N GLU A 9 5.58 -3.93 16.69
CA GLU A 9 6.74 -4.57 17.29
C GLU A 9 7.66 -5.17 16.22
N ARG A 10 8.94 -4.81 16.26
CA ARG A 10 9.93 -5.28 15.28
C ARG A 10 10.00 -6.80 15.21
N SER A 11 9.96 -7.48 16.36
CA SER A 11 10.01 -8.94 16.43
C SER A 11 8.82 -9.63 15.76
N VAL A 12 7.62 -9.03 15.82
CA VAL A 12 6.41 -9.50 15.14
C VAL A 12 6.58 -9.36 13.63
N ILE A 13 7.04 -8.20 13.15
CA ILE A 13 7.29 -7.96 11.73
C ILE A 13 8.34 -8.94 11.18
N GLU A 14 9.45 -9.12 11.89
CA GLU A 14 10.52 -10.05 11.51
C GLU A 14 10.02 -11.50 11.41
N ARG A 15 9.16 -11.94 12.34
CA ARG A 15 8.57 -13.28 12.30
C ARG A 15 7.63 -13.45 11.11
N ILE A 16 6.75 -12.48 10.86
CA ILE A 16 5.81 -12.52 9.73
C ILE A 16 6.59 -12.51 8.41
N ALA A 17 7.58 -11.63 8.27
CA ALA A 17 8.43 -11.54 7.08
C ALA A 17 9.20 -12.84 6.80
N LYS A 18 9.73 -13.50 7.85
CA LYS A 18 10.37 -14.82 7.71
C LYS A 18 9.37 -15.90 7.27
N SER A 19 8.14 -15.87 7.78
CA SER A 19 7.11 -16.86 7.42
C SER A 19 6.72 -16.84 5.95
N ILE A 20 6.91 -15.71 5.27
CA ILE A 20 6.70 -15.56 3.82
C ILE A 20 8.00 -15.72 2.99
N GLY A 21 9.08 -16.19 3.61
CA GLY A 21 10.33 -16.57 2.93
C GLY A 21 11.37 -15.45 2.75
N LEU A 22 11.22 -14.30 3.41
CA LEU A 22 12.23 -13.23 3.34
C LEU A 22 13.46 -13.56 4.21
N SER A 23 14.65 -13.23 3.72
CA SER A 23 15.90 -13.49 4.46
C SER A 23 16.05 -12.53 5.65
N PRO A 24 16.58 -13.00 6.80
CA PRO A 24 16.79 -12.16 7.98
C PRO A 24 17.63 -10.90 7.70
N GLU A 25 18.64 -11.02 6.84
CA GLU A 25 19.50 -9.91 6.42
C GLU A 25 18.70 -8.80 5.71
N LYS A 26 17.88 -9.17 4.70
CA LYS A 26 17.06 -8.19 3.96
C LYS A 26 16.04 -7.52 4.87
N ILE A 27 15.43 -8.28 5.77
CA ILE A 27 14.46 -7.74 6.74
C ILE A 27 15.15 -6.70 7.62
N GLY A 28 16.33 -7.04 8.18
CA GLY A 28 17.09 -6.12 9.03
C GLY A 28 17.49 -4.83 8.32
N ILE A 29 17.90 -4.92 7.05
CA ILE A 29 18.23 -3.78 6.20
C ILE A 29 17.01 -2.88 6.01
N VAL A 30 15.87 -3.44 5.58
CA VAL A 30 14.66 -2.65 5.30
C VAL A 30 14.13 -1.97 6.56
N LEU A 31 14.04 -2.70 7.68
CA LEU A 31 13.52 -2.17 8.96
C LEU A 31 14.43 -1.12 9.61
N SER A 32 15.61 -0.87 9.06
CA SER A 32 16.57 0.11 9.58
C SER A 32 17.02 1.10 8.51
N SER A 33 16.31 1.17 7.37
CA SER A 33 16.73 1.94 6.20
C SER A 33 16.09 3.33 6.18
N PRO A 34 16.88 4.42 6.33
CA PRO A 34 16.36 5.78 6.22
C PRO A 34 15.80 6.09 4.83
N ASN A 35 16.29 5.40 3.79
CA ASN A 35 15.77 5.57 2.43
C ASN A 35 14.35 5.00 2.29
N ILE A 36 14.03 3.93 3.03
CA ILE A 36 12.67 3.39 3.03
C ILE A 36 11.75 4.35 3.79
N ASP A 37 12.19 4.91 4.91
CA ASP A 37 11.44 5.93 5.64
C ASP A 37 11.15 7.15 4.76
N ALA A 38 12.14 7.63 4.00
CA ALA A 38 11.97 8.75 3.07
C ALA A 38 10.97 8.43 1.94
N ASN A 39 10.97 7.20 1.42
CA ASN A 39 10.00 6.77 0.41
C ASN A 39 8.58 6.71 0.97
N ILE A 40 8.40 6.23 2.21
CA ILE A 40 7.09 6.21 2.89
C ILE A 40 6.56 7.64 3.04
N GLU A 41 7.40 8.59 3.45
CA GLU A 41 7.01 10.00 3.57
C GLU A 41 6.62 10.61 2.21
N ALA A 42 7.37 10.29 1.15
CA ALA A 42 7.06 10.75 -0.20
C ALA A 42 5.71 10.20 -0.73
N ASP A 43 5.39 8.94 -0.43
CA ASP A 43 4.09 8.33 -0.76
C ASP A 43 2.94 9.01 0.00
N LEU A 44 3.14 9.32 1.29
CA LEU A 44 2.17 10.05 2.11
C LEU A 44 1.95 11.48 1.60
N GLN A 45 3.02 12.17 1.22
CA GLN A 45 2.93 13.50 0.62
C GLN A 45 2.15 13.45 -0.70
N THR A 46 2.47 12.50 -1.58
CA THR A 46 1.75 12.30 -2.85
C THR A 46 0.25 12.07 -2.62
N ALA A 47 -0.10 11.24 -1.64
CA ALA A 47 -1.50 11.00 -1.27
C ALA A 47 -2.21 12.29 -0.80
N GLN A 48 -1.54 13.13 0.00
CA GLN A 48 -2.09 14.41 0.41
C GLN A 48 -2.28 15.38 -0.76
N GLU A 49 -1.30 15.47 -1.66
CA GLU A 49 -1.33 16.35 -2.83
C GLU A 49 -2.49 16.04 -3.77
N ILE A 50 -2.86 14.76 -3.93
CA ILE A 50 -4.02 14.34 -4.73
C ILE A 50 -5.33 14.32 -3.93
N GLY A 51 -5.33 14.82 -2.69
CA GLY A 51 -6.53 14.99 -1.87
C GLY A 51 -7.07 13.73 -1.19
N VAL A 52 -6.22 12.71 -0.96
CA VAL A 52 -6.61 11.50 -0.22
C VAL A 52 -6.90 11.85 1.24
N THR A 53 -8.11 11.53 1.69
CA THR A 53 -8.56 11.75 3.08
C THR A 53 -8.94 10.45 3.80
N GLY A 54 -8.89 9.32 3.11
CA GLY A 54 -9.24 8.01 3.66
C GLY A 54 -8.80 6.86 2.75
N VAL A 55 -8.66 5.68 3.34
CA VAL A 55 -8.20 4.46 2.67
C VAL A 55 -9.24 3.33 2.79
N PRO A 56 -9.30 2.39 1.82
CA PRO A 56 -8.46 2.33 0.62
C PRO A 56 -8.91 3.36 -0.44
N LEU A 57 -7.95 3.86 -1.23
CA LEU A 57 -8.20 4.65 -2.43
C LEU A 57 -7.35 4.08 -3.57
N PHE A 58 -7.93 3.98 -4.75
CA PHE A 58 -7.30 3.42 -5.94
C PHE A 58 -7.24 4.50 -7.02
N VAL A 59 -6.06 4.68 -7.62
CA VAL A 59 -5.87 5.54 -8.79
C VAL A 59 -5.51 4.64 -9.97
N ILE A 60 -6.31 4.70 -11.03
CA ILE A 60 -6.17 3.86 -12.23
C ILE A 60 -5.70 4.76 -13.36
N ASP A 61 -4.46 4.52 -13.82
CA ASP A 61 -3.78 5.25 -14.90
C ASP A 61 -3.79 6.79 -14.73
N GLY A 62 -3.81 7.28 -13.49
CA GLY A 62 -3.92 8.72 -13.19
C GLY A 62 -5.23 9.39 -13.64
N LYS A 63 -6.17 8.64 -14.24
CA LYS A 63 -7.39 9.17 -14.87
C LYS A 63 -8.64 8.95 -14.03
N VAL A 64 -8.70 7.83 -13.30
CA VAL A 64 -9.87 7.46 -12.48
C VAL A 64 -9.43 7.21 -11.05
N ALA A 65 -10.12 7.84 -10.10
CA ALA A 65 -9.96 7.59 -8.67
C ALA A 65 -11.21 6.89 -8.10
N LEU A 66 -11.00 5.78 -7.38
CA LEU A 66 -12.04 5.05 -6.64
C LEU A 66 -11.75 5.14 -5.14
N SER A 67 -12.64 5.78 -4.40
CA SER A 67 -12.53 5.89 -2.93
C SER A 67 -13.31 4.80 -2.24
N GLY A 68 -12.71 4.16 -1.24
CA GLY A 68 -13.28 3.09 -0.44
C GLY A 68 -13.15 1.70 -1.08
N ALA A 69 -13.51 0.69 -0.28
CA ALA A 69 -13.55 -0.70 -0.72
C ALA A 69 -14.78 -0.92 -1.64
N GLN A 70 -14.64 -0.53 -2.90
CA GLN A 70 -15.70 -0.62 -3.89
C GLN A 70 -15.99 -2.06 -4.33
N PRO A 71 -17.22 -2.37 -4.77
CA PRO A 71 -17.55 -3.67 -5.38
C PRO A 71 -16.74 -3.92 -6.66
N ARG A 72 -16.54 -5.20 -6.97
CA ARG A 72 -15.80 -5.65 -8.16
C ARG A 72 -16.31 -5.02 -9.46
N GLU A 73 -17.62 -4.84 -9.58
CA GLU A 73 -18.28 -4.30 -10.77
C GLU A 73 -17.86 -2.85 -11.04
N VAL A 74 -17.56 -2.08 -9.99
CA VAL A 74 -17.08 -0.69 -10.11
C VAL A 74 -15.65 -0.68 -10.65
N PHE A 75 -14.80 -1.59 -10.18
CA PHE A 75 -13.44 -1.75 -10.71
C PHE A 75 -13.45 -2.13 -12.19
N ASN A 76 -14.28 -3.09 -12.60
CA ASN A 76 -14.39 -3.49 -14.02
C ASN A 76 -14.73 -2.28 -14.91
N LYS A 77 -15.73 -1.49 -14.52
CA LYS A 77 -16.12 -0.27 -15.27
C LYS A 77 -15.02 0.78 -15.31
N ALA A 78 -14.27 0.95 -14.22
CA ALA A 78 -13.17 1.91 -14.17
C ALA A 78 -12.01 1.49 -15.10
N LEU A 79 -11.67 0.20 -15.12
CA LEU A 79 -10.68 -0.35 -16.03
C LEU A 79 -11.12 -0.25 -17.50
N GLU A 80 -12.36 -0.64 -17.81
CA GLU A 80 -12.94 -0.48 -19.16
C GLU A 80 -12.88 0.98 -19.63
N ARG A 81 -13.22 1.93 -18.76
CA ARG A 81 -13.17 3.36 -19.08
C ARG A 81 -11.76 3.82 -19.44
N VAL A 82 -10.76 3.42 -18.67
CA VAL A 82 -9.36 3.81 -18.93
C VAL A 82 -8.87 3.22 -20.24
N LEU A 83 -9.16 1.94 -20.51
CA LEU A 83 -8.75 1.25 -21.74
C LEU A 83 -9.41 1.79 -23.01
N LEU A 84 -10.61 2.37 -22.91
CA LEU A 84 -11.35 2.93 -24.05
C LEU A 84 -11.06 4.42 -24.32
N GLN A 85 -10.31 5.07 -23.43
CA GLN A 85 -9.98 6.50 -23.53
C GLN A 85 -8.55 6.76 -24.04
N ASP A 86 -7.90 5.73 -24.59
CA ASP A 86 -6.61 5.78 -25.30
C ASP A 86 -6.75 5.45 -26.80
#